data_AF-E6N5G8-F1
#
_entry.id   AF-E6N5G8-F1
#
_cell.length_a   1.000
_cell.length_b   1.000
_cell.length_c   1.000
_cell.angle_alpha   90.00
_cell.angle_beta   90.00
_cell.angle_gamma   90.00
#
_symmetry.space_group_name_H-M   'P 1'
#
loop_
_entity.id
_entity.type
_entity.pdbx_description
1 polymer ?
#
loop_
_entity_poly.entity_id
_entity_poly.type
_entity_poly.pdbx_seq_one_letter_code
_entity_poly.pdbx_strand_id
1 'polypeptide(L)'
;MGESRHLLSAFSHQLFRNVPRDEAGKCFSWVFKNCYKQGLRVVIGMKAILVAAVVVSLFLGAAAAAVAYSFVLGETEARYQKLLDDLKSQNLDLSNRLTEAENTVNKLRSDITSLQTSLQTADQRAQQLSEKVRLLENRLNQLSSELEAANTEVKSLRTNMESVKDVLSLLENDRVLISWLRSEPPGTREGDREYWNETRALAVKSDPNLVLTIDKILDNLDLYYDWVEQFPQLTDVTRDELIRWCPLYIDWLLNAPPGVDEYNNAVNQLREEVLLTVIAHIDSLSRVLES
;
A
#
# COMPACT_ATOMS: atom_id res chain seq x y z
N MET A 1 87.30 51.10 49.34
CA MET A 1 88.20 51.17 48.16
C MET A 1 88.31 52.64 47.80
N GLY A 2 89.35 53.39 48.14
CA GLY A 2 90.76 53.03 48.27
C GLY A 2 91.51 53.76 47.17
N GLU A 3 92.58 54.48 47.54
CA GLU A 3 93.51 55.25 46.69
C GLU A 3 93.04 56.63 46.20
N SER A 4 93.83 57.71 46.23
CA SER A 4 95.15 57.98 46.80
C SER A 4 95.33 59.50 46.80
N ARG A 5 95.45 60.09 48.00
CA ARG A 5 96.10 61.39 48.22
C ARG A 5 97.59 61.09 48.40
N HIS A 6 98.50 61.77 47.70
CA HIS A 6 99.86 62.08 48.16
C HIS A 6 100.55 63.03 47.17
N LEU A 7 101.58 63.73 47.65
CA LEU A 7 102.45 64.75 47.02
C LEU A 7 101.98 66.20 47.27
N LEU A 8 102.23 66.81 48.45
CA LEU A 8 103.52 67.30 49.02
C LEU A 8 104.20 68.32 48.09
N SER A 9 104.21 69.61 48.43
CA SER A 9 105.11 70.30 49.37
C SER A 9 106.54 70.47 48.83
N ALA A 10 106.89 71.68 48.38
CA ALA A 10 108.25 72.22 48.47
C ALA A 10 108.26 73.71 48.06
N PHE A 11 109.20 74.45 48.66
CA PHE A 11 109.63 75.82 48.37
C PHE A 11 109.02 76.99 49.18
N SER A 12 109.49 77.06 50.42
CA SER A 12 109.73 78.29 51.18
C SER A 12 111.20 78.74 51.03
N HIS A 13 111.48 79.98 51.45
CA HIS A 13 112.79 80.68 51.58
C HIS A 13 113.37 81.38 50.34
N GLN A 14 113.25 82.72 50.29
CA GLN A 14 114.43 83.60 50.44
C GLN A 14 114.07 85.10 50.50
N LEU A 15 114.79 85.80 51.38
CA LEU A 15 115.13 87.24 51.37
C LEU A 15 114.18 88.23 52.07
N PHE A 16 114.46 88.46 53.36
CA PHE A 16 114.45 89.77 54.00
C PHE A 16 115.92 90.20 54.25
N ARG A 17 116.36 91.36 53.77
CA ARG A 17 117.45 92.15 54.38
C ARG A 17 117.51 93.60 53.85
N ASN A 18 117.35 94.53 54.81
CA ASN A 18 118.01 95.86 54.94
C ASN A 18 117.27 97.18 54.59
N VAL A 19 116.78 97.86 55.66
CA VAL A 19 116.95 99.30 56.04
C VAL A 19 116.19 100.39 55.23
N PRO A 20 115.77 101.59 55.74
CA PRO A 20 115.56 102.18 57.11
C PRO A 20 114.06 102.60 57.36
N ARG A 21 113.48 102.58 58.56
CA ARG A 21 113.50 103.50 59.74
C ARG A 21 112.81 104.88 59.63
N ASP A 22 111.83 105.01 58.76
CA ASP A 22 110.80 106.06 58.78
C ASP A 22 109.81 105.76 57.64
N GLU A 23 108.51 105.93 57.85
CA GLU A 23 107.45 105.71 56.83
C GLU A 23 106.90 104.27 56.55
N ALA A 24 107.24 103.24 57.32
CA ALA A 24 106.71 101.87 57.06
C ALA A 24 105.27 101.59 57.58
N GLY A 25 104.58 102.56 58.20
CA GLY A 25 103.25 102.39 58.79
C GLY A 25 102.06 102.47 57.81
N LYS A 26 102.26 102.97 56.59
CA LYS A 26 101.16 103.23 55.64
C LYS A 26 101.09 102.29 54.43
N CYS A 27 102.13 101.51 54.13
CA CYS A 27 102.09 100.53 53.03
C CYS A 27 101.44 99.18 53.41
N PHE A 28 101.43 98.79 54.69
CA PHE A 28 100.88 97.49 55.11
C PHE A 28 99.34 97.40 55.02
N SER A 29 98.62 98.53 55.01
CA SER A 29 97.15 98.57 54.93
C SER A 29 96.61 98.35 53.50
N TRP A 30 97.38 98.71 52.46
CA TRP A 30 96.90 98.64 51.08
C TRP A 30 97.04 97.24 50.45
N VAL A 31 98.10 96.50 50.78
CA VAL A 31 98.33 95.14 50.23
C VAL A 31 97.37 94.10 50.84
N PHE A 32 97.08 94.19 52.14
CA PHE A 32 96.18 93.25 52.82
C PHE A 32 94.72 93.37 52.35
N LYS A 33 94.24 94.59 52.06
CA LYS A 33 92.88 94.82 51.55
C LYS A 33 92.68 94.33 50.11
N ASN A 34 93.69 94.39 49.25
CA ASN A 34 93.56 93.97 47.85
C ASN A 34 93.72 92.45 47.63
N CYS A 35 94.49 91.74 48.45
CA CYS A 35 94.54 90.26 48.40
C CYS A 35 93.26 89.59 48.94
N TYR A 36 92.63 90.13 49.98
CA TYR A 36 91.37 89.58 50.51
C TYR A 36 90.20 89.74 49.53
N LYS A 37 90.19 90.83 48.75
CA LYS A 37 89.14 91.13 47.77
C LYS A 37 89.20 90.24 46.51
N GLN A 38 90.39 89.75 46.14
CA GLN A 38 90.60 88.80 45.05
C GLN A 38 90.22 87.37 45.47
N GLY A 39 90.58 86.93 46.68
CA GLY A 39 90.19 85.61 47.21
C GLY A 39 88.69 85.43 47.41
N LEU A 40 87.98 86.48 47.85
CA LEU A 40 86.53 86.43 48.06
C LEU A 40 85.74 86.30 46.74
N ARG A 41 86.23 86.89 45.64
CA ARG A 41 85.59 86.79 44.31
C ARG A 41 85.70 85.38 43.71
N VAL A 42 86.81 84.68 43.94
CA VAL A 42 87.00 83.29 43.49
C VAL A 42 86.08 82.34 44.25
N VAL A 43 85.93 82.51 45.57
CA VAL A 43 85.03 81.67 46.39
C VAL A 43 83.56 81.89 46.03
N ILE A 44 83.14 83.13 45.74
CA ILE A 44 81.77 83.42 45.31
C ILE A 44 81.50 82.85 43.90
N GLY A 45 82.45 82.98 42.97
CA GLY A 45 82.34 82.38 41.63
C GLY A 45 82.28 80.85 41.68
N MET A 46 83.08 80.22 42.53
CA MET A 46 83.11 78.76 42.69
C MET A 46 81.81 78.22 43.33
N LYS A 47 81.22 78.96 44.29
CA LYS A 47 79.90 78.63 44.84
C LYS A 47 78.79 78.79 43.81
N ALA A 48 78.83 79.84 42.98
CA ALA A 48 77.85 80.04 41.91
C ALA A 48 77.91 78.92 40.86
N ILE A 49 79.12 78.46 40.49
CA ILE A 49 79.32 77.33 39.58
C ILE A 49 78.81 76.02 40.18
N LEU A 50 79.06 75.77 41.47
CA LEU A 50 78.55 74.59 42.17
C LEU A 50 77.02 74.58 42.26
N VAL A 51 76.41 75.72 42.59
CA VAL A 51 74.94 75.85 42.61
C VAL A 51 74.37 75.66 41.21
N ALA A 52 74.98 76.25 40.18
CA ALA A 52 74.58 76.05 38.80
C ALA A 52 74.71 74.58 38.37
N ALA A 53 75.79 73.89 38.74
CA ALA A 53 76.01 72.47 38.44
C ALA A 53 74.98 71.57 39.15
N VAL A 54 74.65 71.86 40.42
CA VAL A 54 73.61 71.13 41.16
C VAL A 54 72.25 71.35 40.50
N VAL A 55 71.90 72.60 40.18
CA VAL A 55 70.64 72.93 39.50
C VAL A 55 70.55 72.24 38.14
N VAL A 56 71.61 72.29 37.33
CA VAL A 56 71.67 71.60 36.02
C VAL A 56 71.56 70.08 36.19
N SER A 57 72.21 69.48 37.18
CA SER A 57 72.10 68.03 37.46
C SER A 57 70.70 67.62 37.90
N LEU A 58 69.98 68.50 38.61
CA LEU A 58 68.62 68.27 39.08
C LEU A 58 67.61 68.40 37.93
N PHE A 59 67.81 69.37 37.04
CA PHE A 59 67.03 69.48 35.79
C PHE A 59 67.29 68.31 34.85
N LEU A 60 68.53 67.87 34.68
CA LEU A 60 68.88 66.68 33.89
C LEU A 60 68.30 65.40 34.50
N GLY A 61 68.37 65.24 35.82
CA GLY A 61 67.77 64.11 36.54
C GLY A 61 66.26 64.09 36.41
N ALA A 62 65.59 65.24 36.55
CA ALA A 62 64.15 65.36 36.36
C ALA A 62 63.72 65.08 34.91
N ALA A 63 64.48 65.57 33.92
CA ALA A 63 64.23 65.30 32.51
C ALA A 63 64.41 63.82 32.16
N ALA A 64 65.49 63.19 32.64
CA ALA A 64 65.74 61.76 32.44
C ALA A 64 64.66 60.89 33.12
N ALA A 65 64.24 61.24 34.33
CA ALA A 65 63.15 60.57 35.02
C ALA A 65 61.81 60.71 34.26
N ALA A 66 61.50 61.90 33.73
CA ALA A 66 60.30 62.13 32.93
C ALA A 66 60.29 61.31 31.62
N VAL A 67 61.43 61.17 30.95
CA VAL A 67 61.58 60.34 29.74
C VAL A 67 61.45 58.84 30.07
N ALA A 68 62.04 58.38 31.18
CA ALA A 68 61.88 57.00 31.62
C ALA A 68 60.41 56.70 31.99
N TYR A 69 59.73 57.64 32.66
CA TYR A 69 58.31 57.50 33.01
C TYR A 69 57.41 57.46 31.77
N SER A 70 57.65 58.33 30.78
CA SER A 70 56.84 58.36 29.55
C SER A 70 57.06 57.12 28.67
N PHE A 71 58.28 56.57 28.64
CA PHE A 71 58.57 55.31 27.94
C PHE A 71 57.85 54.12 28.60
N VAL A 72 57.95 54.00 29.92
CA VAL A 72 57.27 52.91 30.67
C VAL A 72 55.76 53.04 30.57
N LEU A 73 55.20 54.25 30.68
CA LEU A 73 53.77 54.50 30.47
C LEU A 73 53.34 54.11 29.04
N GLY A 74 54.10 54.51 28.02
CA GLY A 74 53.81 54.18 26.63
C GLY A 74 53.80 52.67 26.35
N GLU A 75 54.74 51.90 26.94
CA GLU A 75 54.75 50.44 26.78
C GLU A 75 53.57 49.78 27.51
N THR A 76 53.19 50.30 28.68
CA THR A 76 52.02 49.79 29.41
C THR A 76 50.71 50.09 28.66
N GLU A 77 50.53 51.31 28.16
CA GLU A 77 49.35 51.70 27.37
C GLU A 77 49.21 50.87 26.09
N ALA A 78 50.31 50.62 25.38
CA ALA A 78 50.32 49.78 24.18
C ALA A 78 49.91 48.32 24.49
N ARG A 79 50.38 47.75 25.62
CA ARG A 79 49.95 46.41 26.05
C ARG A 79 48.46 46.37 26.41
N TYR A 80 47.96 47.39 27.12
CA TYR A 80 46.54 47.47 27.46
C TYR A 80 45.67 47.61 26.22
N GLN A 81 46.05 48.45 25.25
CA GLN A 81 45.34 48.57 23.97
C GLN A 81 45.31 47.24 23.22
N LYS A 82 46.44 46.54 23.12
CA LYS A 82 46.51 45.24 22.46
C LYS A 82 45.58 44.22 23.12
N LEU A 83 45.55 44.17 24.45
CA LEU A 83 44.66 43.27 25.19
C LEU A 83 43.19 43.64 24.99
N LEU A 84 42.89 44.94 24.96
CA LEU A 84 41.54 45.45 24.72
C LEU A 84 41.06 45.10 23.29
N ASP A 85 41.93 45.25 22.29
CA ASP A 85 41.64 44.92 20.90
C ASP A 85 41.46 43.41 20.70
N ASP A 86 42.30 42.58 21.33
CA ASP A 86 42.17 41.12 21.30
C ASP A 86 40.85 40.67 21.97
N LEU A 87 40.54 41.21 23.14
CA LEU A 87 39.29 40.91 23.84
C LEU A 87 38.06 41.37 23.03
N LYS A 88 38.14 42.51 22.36
CA LYS A 88 37.09 43.01 21.47
C LYS A 88 36.93 42.12 20.24
N SER A 89 38.03 41.67 19.65
CA SER A 89 38.03 40.72 18.53
C SER A 89 37.41 39.38 18.94
N GLN A 90 37.77 38.84 20.10
CA GLN A 90 37.18 37.60 20.62
C GLN A 90 35.68 37.76 20.91
N ASN A 91 35.26 38.89 21.48
CA ASN A 91 33.84 39.17 21.68
C ASN A 91 33.07 39.26 20.36
N LEU A 92 33.66 39.87 19.32
CA LEU A 92 33.07 39.90 17.98
C LEU A 92 32.96 38.50 17.37
N ASP A 93 34.00 37.68 17.46
CA ASP A 93 33.97 36.29 16.98
C ASP A 93 32.90 35.46 17.70
N LEU A 94 32.87 35.53 19.04
CA LEU A 94 31.86 34.85 19.84
C LEU A 94 30.45 35.34 19.52
N SER A 95 30.26 36.64 19.33
CA SER A 95 28.97 37.21 18.92
C SER A 95 28.53 36.67 17.54
N ASN A 96 29.44 36.61 16.57
CA ASN A 96 29.13 36.08 15.24
C ASN A 96 28.76 34.59 15.29
N ARG A 97 29.53 33.80 16.03
CA ARG A 97 29.26 32.36 16.23
C ARG A 97 27.93 32.12 16.97
N LEU A 98 27.59 32.98 17.93
CA LEU A 98 26.30 32.93 18.61
C LEU A 98 25.16 33.18 17.62
N THR A 99 25.27 34.22 16.80
CA THR A 99 24.27 34.54 15.77
C THR A 99 24.13 33.41 14.74
N GLU A 100 25.23 32.79 14.31
CA GLU A 100 25.20 31.66 13.39
C GLU A 100 24.55 30.42 14.01
N ALA A 101 24.84 30.13 15.27
CA ALA A 101 24.21 29.05 16.02
C ALA A 101 22.69 29.30 16.18
N GLU A 102 22.28 30.52 16.53
CA GLU A 102 20.87 30.91 16.63
C GLU A 102 20.13 30.74 15.29
N ASN A 103 20.75 31.17 14.18
CA ASN A 103 20.20 30.98 12.84
C ASN A 103 20.04 29.50 12.49
N THR A 104 21.02 28.66 12.86
CA THR A 104 20.97 27.22 12.64
C THR A 104 19.86 26.57 13.47
N VAL A 105 19.73 26.93 14.74
CA VAL A 105 18.66 26.45 15.61
C VAL A 105 17.28 26.83 15.07
N ASN A 106 17.12 28.07 14.60
CA ASN A 106 15.86 28.53 14.01
C ASN A 106 15.51 27.75 12.73
N LYS A 107 16.50 27.48 11.88
CA LYS A 107 16.32 26.67 10.67
C LYS A 107 15.92 25.23 11.01
N LEU A 108 16.64 24.58 11.92
CA LEU A 108 16.32 23.21 12.36
C LEU A 108 14.92 23.13 12.99
N ARG A 109 14.51 24.15 13.75
CA ARG A 109 13.15 24.21 14.32
C ARG A 109 12.08 24.32 13.23
N SER A 110 12.34 25.09 12.18
CA SER A 110 11.46 25.18 11.01
C SER A 110 11.36 23.84 10.28
N ASP A 111 12.50 23.18 10.04
CA ASP A 111 12.57 21.87 9.38
C ASP A 111 11.83 20.80 10.19
N ILE A 112 12.00 20.75 11.52
CA ILE A 112 11.26 19.84 12.42
C ILE A 112 9.75 20.05 12.29
N THR A 113 9.29 21.30 12.28
CA THR A 113 7.86 21.62 12.16
C THR A 113 7.29 21.17 10.81
N SER A 114 8.04 21.36 9.74
CA SER A 114 7.68 20.94 8.38
C SER A 114 7.62 19.40 8.27
N LEU A 115 8.61 18.70 8.83
CA LEU A 115 8.65 17.24 8.87
C LEU A 115 7.50 16.66 9.70
N GLN A 116 7.18 17.24 10.86
CA GLN A 116 6.02 16.82 11.66
C GLN A 116 4.71 16.93 10.88
N THR A 117 4.52 18.03 10.15
CA THR A 117 3.33 18.25 9.32
C THR A 117 3.24 17.23 8.17
N SER A 118 4.38 16.94 7.54
CA SER A 118 4.48 15.93 6.47
C SER A 118 4.19 14.52 7.00
N LEU A 119 4.71 14.18 8.18
CA LEU A 119 4.47 12.90 8.84
C LEU A 119 2.99 12.72 9.18
N GLN A 120 2.35 13.74 9.75
CA GLN A 120 0.92 13.73 10.06
C GLN A 120 0.07 13.54 8.79
N THR A 121 0.44 14.20 7.69
CA THR A 121 -0.25 14.05 6.41
C THR A 121 -0.08 12.64 5.83
N ALA A 122 1.13 12.08 5.93
CA ALA A 122 1.40 10.72 5.47
C ALA A 122 0.62 9.67 6.29
N ASP A 123 0.54 9.85 7.61
CA ASP A 123 -0.22 8.97 8.50
C ASP A 123 -1.73 8.99 8.16
N GLN A 124 -2.31 10.17 7.95
CA GLN A 124 -3.70 10.31 7.51
C GLN A 124 -3.96 9.60 6.17
N ARG A 125 -3.04 9.71 5.21
CA ARG A 125 -3.15 9.00 3.93
C ARG A 125 -3.05 7.50 4.11
N ALA A 126 -2.15 7.02 4.97
CA ALA A 126 -2.01 5.60 5.26
C ALA A 126 -3.29 5.02 5.88
N GLN A 127 -3.91 5.74 6.82
CA GLN A 127 -5.20 5.36 7.41
C GLN A 127 -6.32 5.32 6.38
N GLN A 128 -6.41 6.33 5.50
CA GLN A 128 -7.40 6.35 4.41
C GLN A 128 -7.22 5.20 3.43
N LEU A 129 -5.98 4.87 3.07
CA LEU A 129 -5.69 3.73 2.21
C LEU A 129 -6.06 2.42 2.90
N SER A 130 -5.75 2.27 4.19
CA SER A 130 -6.10 1.08 4.97
C SER A 130 -7.62 0.85 4.99
N GLU A 131 -8.42 1.90 5.20
CA GLU A 131 -9.89 1.78 5.14
C GLU A 131 -10.40 1.44 3.75
N LYS A 132 -9.78 2.00 2.68
CA LYS A 132 -10.14 1.64 1.30
C LYS A 132 -9.82 0.18 0.99
N VAL A 133 -8.68 -0.33 1.44
CA VAL A 133 -8.32 -1.75 1.27
C VAL A 133 -9.33 -2.63 1.97
N ARG A 134 -9.66 -2.35 3.24
CA ARG A 134 -10.67 -3.08 3.99
C ARG A 134 -12.05 -3.08 3.32
N LEU A 135 -12.46 -1.94 2.76
CA LEU A 135 -13.72 -1.83 2.02
C LEU A 135 -13.70 -2.69 0.74
N LEU A 136 -12.59 -2.67 0.00
CA LEU A 136 -12.42 -3.46 -1.22
C LEU A 136 -12.39 -4.95 -0.92
N GLU A 137 -11.73 -5.38 0.15
CA GLU A 137 -11.74 -6.78 0.61
C GLU A 137 -13.16 -7.26 0.93
N ASN A 138 -13.94 -6.46 1.66
CA ASN A 138 -15.34 -6.79 1.96
C ASN A 138 -16.18 -6.91 0.68
N ARG A 139 -16.01 -6.00 -0.28
CA ARG A 139 -16.70 -6.07 -1.57
C ARG A 139 -16.29 -7.30 -2.39
N LEU A 140 -15.01 -7.66 -2.36
CA LEU A 140 -14.49 -8.83 -3.06
C LEU A 140 -15.07 -10.11 -2.46
N ASN A 141 -15.15 -10.21 -1.14
CA ASN A 141 -15.78 -11.35 -0.46
C ASN A 141 -17.28 -11.47 -0.80
N GLN A 142 -18.00 -10.35 -0.81
CA GLN A 142 -19.41 -10.32 -1.21
C GLN A 142 -19.58 -10.80 -2.66
N LEU A 143 -18.82 -10.23 -3.60
CA LEU A 143 -18.87 -10.62 -5.02
C LEU A 143 -18.48 -12.09 -5.22
N SER A 144 -17.54 -12.61 -4.45
CA SER A 144 -17.17 -14.04 -4.49
C SER A 144 -18.36 -14.93 -4.07
N SER A 145 -19.06 -14.57 -2.99
CA SER A 145 -20.24 -15.30 -2.54
C SER A 145 -21.39 -15.23 -3.55
N GLU A 146 -21.62 -14.06 -4.15
CA GLU A 146 -22.63 -13.88 -5.20
C GLU A 146 -22.30 -14.73 -6.44
N LEU A 147 -21.02 -14.79 -6.82
CA LEU A 147 -20.56 -15.61 -7.95
C LEU A 147 -20.74 -17.11 -7.69
N GLU A 148 -20.45 -17.59 -6.47
CA GLU A 148 -20.67 -18.99 -6.11
C GLU A 148 -22.15 -19.38 -6.13
N ALA A 149 -23.03 -18.50 -5.63
CA ALA A 149 -24.47 -18.69 -5.68
C ALA A 149 -24.97 -18.75 -7.13
N ALA A 150 -24.58 -17.79 -7.97
CA ALA A 150 -24.95 -17.76 -9.38
C ALA A 150 -24.44 -19.01 -10.14
N ASN A 151 -23.22 -19.47 -9.84
CA ASN A 151 -22.68 -20.68 -10.47
C ASN A 151 -23.46 -21.95 -10.06
N THR A 152 -23.97 -21.99 -8.83
CA THR A 152 -24.81 -23.10 -8.35
C THR A 152 -26.17 -23.10 -9.05
N GLU A 153 -26.79 -21.92 -9.20
CA GLU A 153 -28.05 -21.74 -9.93
C GLU A 153 -27.90 -22.14 -11.41
N VAL A 154 -26.82 -21.70 -12.08
CA VAL A 154 -26.53 -22.09 -13.47
C VAL A 154 -26.37 -23.59 -13.63
N LYS A 155 -25.69 -24.27 -12.69
CA LYS A 155 -25.58 -25.74 -12.71
C LYS A 155 -26.94 -26.42 -12.57
N SER A 156 -27.77 -25.93 -11.64
CA SER A 156 -29.13 -26.46 -11.44
C SER A 156 -29.99 -26.29 -12.70
N LEU A 157 -30.01 -25.09 -13.27
CA LEU A 157 -30.72 -24.79 -14.52
C LEU A 157 -30.26 -25.67 -15.67
N ARG A 158 -28.95 -25.94 -15.77
CA ARG A 158 -28.40 -26.84 -16.79
C ARG A 158 -28.92 -28.28 -16.62
N THR A 159 -28.90 -28.81 -15.41
CA THR A 159 -29.42 -30.15 -15.11
C THR A 159 -30.92 -30.25 -15.40
N ASN A 160 -31.70 -29.23 -15.04
CA ASN A 160 -33.12 -29.18 -15.35
C ASN A 160 -33.34 -29.13 -16.87
N MET A 161 -32.55 -28.34 -17.61
CA MET A 161 -32.64 -28.28 -19.08
C MET A 161 -32.30 -29.60 -19.76
N GLU A 162 -31.27 -30.30 -19.29
CA GLU A 162 -30.92 -31.65 -19.77
C GLU A 162 -32.07 -32.63 -19.49
N SER A 163 -32.69 -32.55 -18.31
CA SER A 163 -33.83 -33.40 -17.94
C SER A 163 -35.08 -33.09 -18.79
N VAL A 164 -35.39 -31.82 -19.04
CA VAL A 164 -36.49 -31.42 -19.94
C VAL A 164 -36.25 -31.98 -21.35
N LYS A 165 -35.01 -31.91 -21.85
CA LYS A 165 -34.67 -32.42 -23.17
C LYS A 165 -34.91 -33.93 -23.27
N ASP A 166 -34.51 -34.69 -22.26
CA ASP A 166 -34.69 -36.14 -22.24
C ASP A 166 -36.17 -36.51 -22.23
N VAL A 167 -36.97 -35.88 -21.36
CA VAL A 167 -38.44 -36.12 -21.29
C VAL A 167 -39.14 -35.69 -22.58
N LEU A 168 -38.72 -34.59 -23.20
CA LEU A 168 -39.28 -34.15 -24.48
C LEU A 168 -39.01 -35.17 -25.60
N SER A 169 -37.85 -35.83 -25.59
CA SER A 169 -37.56 -36.89 -26.58
C SER A 169 -38.49 -38.10 -26.41
N LEU A 170 -38.84 -38.46 -25.17
CA LEU A 170 -39.81 -39.51 -24.88
C LEU A 170 -41.21 -39.12 -25.36
N LEU A 171 -41.65 -37.89 -25.09
CA LEU A 171 -42.94 -37.37 -25.56
C LEU A 171 -43.02 -37.27 -27.09
N GLU A 172 -41.91 -37.04 -27.78
CA GLU A 172 -41.86 -37.10 -29.23
C GLU A 172 -42.09 -38.53 -29.75
N ASN A 173 -41.47 -39.53 -29.11
CA ASN A 173 -41.70 -40.95 -29.42
C ASN A 173 -43.17 -41.35 -29.12
N ASP A 174 -43.70 -40.93 -27.97
CA ASP A 174 -45.09 -41.13 -27.57
C ASP A 174 -46.07 -40.57 -28.60
N ARG A 175 -45.82 -39.35 -29.07
CA ARG A 175 -46.63 -38.69 -30.10
C ARG A 175 -46.67 -39.51 -31.39
N VAL A 176 -45.52 -40.04 -31.84
CA VAL A 176 -45.45 -40.88 -33.04
C VAL A 176 -46.24 -42.17 -32.83
N LEU A 177 -46.09 -42.83 -31.68
CA LEU A 177 -46.81 -44.06 -31.33
C LEU A 177 -48.33 -43.82 -31.29
N ILE A 178 -48.81 -42.78 -30.62
CA ILE A 178 -50.24 -42.44 -30.57
C ILE A 178 -50.77 -42.11 -31.97
N SER A 179 -49.99 -41.37 -32.77
CA SER A 179 -50.37 -41.07 -34.16
C SER A 179 -50.49 -42.33 -35.01
N TRP A 180 -49.63 -43.32 -34.77
CA TRP A 180 -49.71 -44.63 -35.41
C TRP A 180 -50.95 -45.40 -34.97
N LEU A 181 -51.18 -45.51 -33.65
CA LEU A 181 -52.32 -46.22 -33.05
C LEU A 181 -53.69 -45.63 -33.41
N ARG A 182 -53.73 -44.36 -33.82
CA ARG A 182 -54.93 -43.72 -34.36
C ARG A 182 -55.31 -44.26 -35.74
N SER A 183 -54.35 -44.79 -36.49
CA SER A 183 -54.61 -45.50 -37.73
C SER A 183 -55.17 -46.88 -37.39
N GLU A 184 -56.31 -47.24 -37.99
CA GLU A 184 -56.93 -48.55 -37.76
C GLU A 184 -56.11 -49.66 -38.43
N PRO A 185 -56.06 -50.86 -37.84
CA PRO A 185 -55.48 -52.03 -38.50
C PRO A 185 -56.19 -52.32 -39.82
N PRO A 186 -55.47 -52.80 -40.85
CA PRO A 186 -56.01 -53.03 -42.19
C PRO A 186 -57.09 -54.13 -42.25
N GLY A 187 -57.29 -54.93 -41.20
CA GLY A 187 -58.37 -55.93 -41.11
C GLY A 187 -58.10 -57.18 -41.93
N THR A 188 -56.82 -57.44 -42.23
CA THR A 188 -56.34 -58.68 -42.86
C THR A 188 -55.28 -59.30 -41.96
N ARG A 189 -55.18 -60.63 -41.94
CA ARG A 189 -54.25 -61.36 -41.07
C ARG A 189 -52.81 -60.87 -41.23
N GLU A 190 -52.33 -60.79 -42.47
CA GLU A 190 -50.98 -60.34 -42.78
C GLU A 190 -50.79 -58.84 -42.51
N GLY A 191 -51.79 -58.02 -42.84
CA GLY A 191 -51.71 -56.58 -42.63
C GLY A 191 -51.73 -56.18 -41.15
N ASP A 192 -52.54 -56.84 -40.33
CA ASP A 192 -52.58 -56.60 -38.89
C ASP A 192 -51.29 -57.09 -38.22
N ARG A 193 -50.71 -58.20 -38.70
CA ARG A 193 -49.41 -58.67 -38.23
C ARG A 193 -48.31 -57.65 -38.52
N GLU A 194 -48.30 -57.07 -39.72
CA GLU A 194 -47.35 -56.01 -40.09
C GLU A 194 -47.58 -54.76 -39.22
N TYR A 195 -48.83 -54.31 -39.09
CA TYR A 195 -49.22 -53.19 -38.24
C TYR A 195 -48.75 -53.35 -36.79
N TRP A 196 -48.96 -54.52 -36.17
CA TRP A 196 -48.53 -54.77 -34.80
C TRP A 196 -47.01 -54.87 -34.66
N ASN A 197 -46.29 -55.41 -35.66
CA ASN A 197 -44.83 -55.39 -35.67
C ASN A 197 -44.24 -53.98 -35.80
N GLU A 198 -44.86 -53.12 -36.61
CA GLU A 198 -44.47 -51.71 -36.70
C GLU A 198 -44.80 -50.95 -35.40
N THR A 199 -45.96 -51.23 -34.81
CA THR A 199 -46.35 -50.71 -33.48
C THR A 199 -45.32 -51.10 -32.42
N ARG A 200 -44.84 -52.35 -32.45
CA ARG A 200 -43.76 -52.85 -31.58
C ARG A 200 -42.48 -52.03 -31.71
N ALA A 201 -42.06 -51.74 -32.94
CA ALA A 201 -40.85 -50.98 -33.22
C ALA A 201 -40.95 -49.52 -32.73
N LEU A 202 -42.14 -48.93 -32.74
CA LEU A 202 -42.41 -47.61 -32.19
C LEU A 202 -42.47 -47.63 -30.66
N ALA A 203 -43.14 -48.63 -30.09
CA ALA A 203 -43.31 -48.79 -28.65
C ALA A 203 -41.99 -48.93 -27.89
N VAL A 204 -41.01 -49.68 -28.43
CA VAL A 204 -39.66 -49.82 -27.85
C VAL A 204 -38.99 -48.47 -27.56
N LYS A 205 -39.26 -47.45 -28.40
CA LYS A 205 -38.66 -46.11 -28.26
C LYS A 205 -39.36 -45.24 -27.22
N SER A 206 -40.61 -45.55 -26.91
CA SER A 206 -41.44 -44.85 -25.92
C SER A 206 -41.27 -45.49 -24.54
N ASP A 207 -41.65 -46.77 -24.41
CA ASP A 207 -41.47 -47.57 -23.21
C ASP A 207 -41.29 -49.06 -23.59
N PRO A 208 -40.16 -49.68 -23.24
CA PRO A 208 -39.90 -51.10 -23.51
C PRO A 208 -40.96 -52.06 -22.93
N ASN A 209 -41.69 -51.69 -21.87
CA ASN A 209 -42.68 -52.56 -21.25
C ASN A 209 -43.91 -52.78 -22.15
N LEU A 210 -44.25 -51.80 -23.00
CA LEU A 210 -45.37 -51.89 -23.95
C LEU A 210 -45.21 -53.02 -24.97
N VAL A 211 -43.96 -53.44 -25.21
CA VAL A 211 -43.63 -54.54 -26.11
C VAL A 211 -44.25 -55.85 -25.67
N LEU A 212 -44.34 -56.08 -24.35
CA LEU A 212 -44.90 -57.32 -23.80
C LEU A 212 -46.38 -57.46 -24.17
N THR A 213 -47.11 -56.35 -24.13
CA THR A 213 -48.54 -56.31 -24.48
C THR A 213 -48.73 -56.48 -25.99
N ILE A 214 -47.83 -55.92 -26.81
CA ILE A 214 -47.84 -56.13 -28.27
C ILE A 214 -47.50 -57.57 -28.65
N ASP A 215 -46.52 -58.18 -27.97
CA ASP A 215 -46.18 -59.59 -28.17
C ASP A 215 -47.38 -60.49 -27.82
N LYS A 216 -48.14 -60.15 -26.75
CA LYS A 216 -49.41 -60.82 -26.43
C LYS A 216 -50.46 -60.66 -27.55
N ILE A 217 -50.54 -59.50 -28.20
CA ILE A 217 -51.44 -59.29 -29.35
C ILE A 217 -51.03 -60.19 -30.52
N LEU A 218 -49.74 -60.23 -30.85
CA LEU A 218 -49.19 -61.03 -31.94
C LEU A 218 -49.41 -62.54 -31.71
N ASP A 219 -49.26 -63.02 -30.48
CA ASP A 219 -49.48 -64.43 -30.11
C ASP A 219 -50.94 -64.86 -30.28
N ASN A 220 -51.90 -63.97 -30.06
CA ASN A 220 -53.35 -64.25 -30.17
C ASN A 220 -53.95 -63.89 -31.54
N LEU A 221 -53.15 -63.27 -32.43
CA LEU A 221 -53.60 -62.79 -33.73
C LEU A 221 -54.13 -63.93 -34.62
N ASP A 222 -53.39 -65.04 -34.71
CA ASP A 222 -53.78 -66.16 -35.55
C ASP A 222 -55.06 -66.82 -35.05
N LEU A 223 -55.20 -66.99 -33.74
CA LEU A 223 -56.42 -67.54 -33.13
C LEU A 223 -57.66 -66.66 -33.43
N TYR A 224 -57.50 -65.34 -33.36
CA TYR A 224 -58.55 -64.40 -33.70
C TYR A 224 -58.97 -64.52 -35.18
N TYR A 225 -58.02 -64.51 -36.11
CA TYR A 225 -58.31 -64.62 -37.53
C TYR A 225 -58.86 -66.00 -37.92
N ASP A 226 -58.39 -67.08 -37.29
CA ASP A 226 -58.93 -68.43 -37.51
C ASP A 226 -60.42 -68.50 -37.11
N TRP A 227 -60.85 -67.76 -36.09
CA TRP A 227 -62.27 -67.64 -35.72
C TRP A 227 -63.05 -66.72 -36.65
N VAL A 228 -62.49 -65.57 -37.03
CA VAL A 228 -63.12 -64.62 -37.97
C VAL A 228 -63.31 -65.26 -39.35
N GLU A 229 -62.37 -66.04 -39.84
CA GLU A 229 -62.45 -66.71 -41.14
C GLU A 229 -63.45 -67.88 -41.17
N GLN A 230 -63.77 -68.46 -40.00
CA GLN A 230 -64.88 -69.42 -39.85
C GLN A 230 -66.25 -68.75 -39.99
N PHE A 231 -66.30 -67.42 -40.13
CA PHE A 231 -67.54 -66.70 -40.33
C PHE A 231 -68.22 -67.12 -41.64
N PRO A 232 -69.50 -67.53 -41.60
CA PRO A 232 -70.24 -67.91 -42.80
C PRO A 232 -70.46 -66.70 -43.72
N GLN A 233 -69.77 -66.67 -44.88
CA GLN A 233 -69.87 -65.59 -45.87
C GLN A 233 -71.30 -65.48 -46.43
N LEU A 234 -71.84 -64.25 -46.42
CA LEU A 234 -73.15 -63.91 -46.96
C LEU A 234 -73.00 -63.48 -48.43
N THR A 235 -73.43 -64.30 -49.37
CA THR A 235 -73.56 -63.92 -50.79
C THR A 235 -75.04 -63.95 -51.18
N ASP A 236 -75.55 -62.81 -51.69
CA ASP A 236 -76.93 -62.55 -52.10
C ASP A 236 -77.99 -62.74 -51.00
N VAL A 237 -78.51 -61.64 -50.45
CA VAL A 237 -79.37 -61.68 -49.24
C VAL A 237 -80.85 -61.78 -49.63
N THR A 238 -81.37 -63.00 -49.76
CA THR A 238 -82.83 -63.23 -49.74
C THR A 238 -83.34 -63.48 -48.31
N ARG A 239 -84.64 -63.23 -48.07
CA ARG A 239 -85.27 -63.42 -46.75
C ARG A 239 -85.16 -64.86 -46.24
N ASP A 240 -85.25 -65.83 -47.15
CA ASP A 240 -85.21 -67.26 -46.79
C ASP A 240 -83.78 -67.72 -46.47
N GLU A 241 -82.76 -67.14 -47.11
CA GLU A 241 -81.35 -67.37 -46.79
C GLU A 241 -80.97 -66.77 -45.44
N LEU A 242 -81.53 -65.61 -45.07
CA LEU A 242 -81.32 -65.00 -43.75
C LEU A 242 -81.83 -65.93 -42.63
N ILE A 243 -83.02 -66.52 -42.78
CA ILE A 243 -83.59 -67.46 -41.80
C ILE A 243 -82.71 -68.71 -41.67
N ARG A 244 -82.11 -69.19 -42.77
CA ARG A 244 -81.17 -70.31 -42.78
C ARG A 244 -79.82 -69.98 -42.14
N TRP A 245 -79.39 -68.72 -42.22
CA TRP A 245 -78.12 -68.25 -41.67
C TRP A 245 -78.16 -67.97 -40.16
N CYS A 246 -79.32 -67.53 -39.62
CA CYS A 246 -79.46 -67.20 -38.20
C CYS A 246 -78.94 -68.29 -37.23
N PRO A 247 -79.22 -69.60 -37.40
CA PRO A 247 -78.65 -70.63 -36.54
C PRO A 247 -77.13 -70.77 -36.68
N LEU A 248 -76.56 -70.63 -37.89
CA LEU A 248 -75.12 -70.71 -38.15
C LEU A 248 -74.37 -69.52 -37.52
N TYR A 249 -74.97 -68.33 -37.57
CA TYR A 249 -74.42 -67.15 -36.93
C TYR A 249 -74.44 -67.25 -35.41
N ILE A 250 -75.55 -67.71 -34.84
CA ILE A 250 -75.66 -67.93 -33.38
C ILE A 250 -74.66 -68.99 -32.94
N ASP A 251 -74.49 -70.07 -33.72
CA ASP A 251 -73.53 -71.13 -33.44
C ASP A 251 -72.08 -70.64 -33.51
N TRP A 252 -71.72 -69.88 -34.56
CA TRP A 252 -70.38 -69.25 -34.68
C TRP A 252 -70.08 -68.26 -33.53
N LEU A 253 -71.08 -67.48 -33.12
CA LEU A 253 -70.94 -66.52 -32.03
C LEU A 253 -70.81 -67.20 -30.66
N LEU A 254 -71.57 -68.28 -30.42
CA LEU A 254 -71.59 -68.99 -29.14
C LEU A 254 -70.46 -70.04 -29.01
N ASN A 255 -69.89 -70.51 -30.12
CA ASN A 255 -68.78 -71.46 -30.16
C ASN A 255 -67.43 -70.78 -30.41
N ALA A 256 -67.28 -69.49 -30.08
CA ALA A 256 -65.99 -68.82 -30.15
C ALA A 256 -64.93 -69.62 -29.36
N PRO A 257 -63.77 -69.95 -29.96
CA PRO A 257 -62.70 -70.65 -29.25
C PRO A 257 -62.30 -69.91 -27.97
N PRO A 258 -61.98 -70.65 -26.89
CA PRO A 258 -61.44 -70.04 -25.69
C PRO A 258 -60.15 -69.29 -26.04
N GLY A 259 -60.11 -67.99 -25.74
CA GLY A 259 -58.97 -67.12 -26.04
C GLY A 259 -59.15 -66.16 -27.22
N VAL A 260 -60.24 -66.21 -27.99
CA VAL A 260 -60.51 -65.21 -29.05
C VAL A 260 -60.61 -63.79 -28.47
N ASP A 261 -61.18 -63.65 -27.28
CA ASP A 261 -61.27 -62.37 -26.59
C ASP A 261 -59.89 -61.84 -26.14
N GLU A 262 -58.87 -62.69 -26.01
CA GLU A 262 -57.53 -62.27 -25.56
C GLU A 262 -56.88 -61.30 -26.55
N TYR A 263 -57.16 -61.42 -27.85
CA TYR A 263 -56.70 -60.44 -28.84
C TYR A 263 -57.28 -59.05 -28.54
N ASN A 264 -58.61 -58.94 -28.46
CA ASN A 264 -59.30 -57.66 -28.20
C ASN A 264 -58.96 -57.11 -26.81
N ASN A 265 -58.82 -57.98 -25.81
CA ASN A 265 -58.41 -57.60 -24.46
C ASN A 265 -56.98 -57.05 -24.46
N ALA A 266 -56.03 -57.71 -25.14
CA ALA A 266 -54.66 -57.22 -25.24
C ALA A 266 -54.56 -55.90 -26.02
N VAL A 267 -55.36 -55.72 -27.07
CA VAL A 267 -55.45 -54.43 -27.79
C VAL A 267 -55.98 -53.32 -26.89
N ASN A 268 -57.02 -53.57 -26.09
CA ASN A 268 -57.55 -52.58 -25.15
C ASN A 268 -56.54 -52.28 -24.03
N GLN A 269 -55.89 -53.31 -23.49
CA GLN A 269 -54.83 -53.17 -22.49
C GLN A 269 -53.68 -52.29 -23.02
N LEU A 270 -53.22 -52.53 -24.26
CA LEU A 270 -52.17 -51.71 -24.87
C LEU A 270 -52.58 -50.24 -24.94
N ARG A 271 -53.83 -49.94 -25.31
CA ARG A 271 -54.33 -48.56 -25.38
C ARG A 271 -54.29 -47.87 -24.02
N GLU A 272 -54.69 -48.58 -22.96
CA GLU A 272 -54.63 -48.06 -21.59
C GLU A 272 -53.19 -47.83 -21.13
N GLU A 273 -52.30 -48.80 -21.36
CA GLU A 273 -50.89 -48.70 -20.98
C GLU A 273 -50.20 -47.55 -21.71
N VAL A 274 -50.42 -47.38 -23.02
CA VAL A 274 -49.87 -46.26 -23.79
C VAL A 274 -50.33 -44.92 -23.23
N LEU A 275 -51.62 -44.78 -22.90
CA LEU A 275 -52.14 -43.54 -22.29
C LEU A 275 -51.49 -43.27 -20.92
N LEU A 276 -51.30 -44.31 -20.10
CA LEU A 276 -50.65 -44.18 -18.80
C LEU A 276 -49.18 -43.79 -18.93
N THR A 277 -48.43 -44.38 -19.86
CA THR A 277 -47.04 -44.02 -20.16
C THR A 277 -46.93 -42.54 -20.55
N VAL A 278 -47.80 -42.07 -21.44
CA VAL A 278 -47.83 -40.67 -21.88
C VAL A 278 -48.11 -39.73 -20.71
N ILE A 279 -49.10 -40.06 -19.88
CA ILE A 279 -49.42 -39.27 -18.68
C ILE A 279 -48.21 -39.23 -17.74
N ALA A 280 -47.54 -40.35 -17.51
CA ALA A 280 -46.36 -40.41 -16.66
C ALA A 280 -45.20 -39.53 -17.18
N HIS A 281 -44.97 -39.52 -18.50
CA HIS A 281 -43.97 -38.64 -19.11
C HIS A 281 -44.36 -37.15 -19.02
N ILE A 282 -45.64 -36.80 -19.20
CA ILE A 282 -46.14 -35.43 -19.01
C ILE A 282 -45.98 -34.98 -17.55
N ASP A 283 -46.33 -35.85 -16.58
CA ASP A 283 -46.16 -35.56 -15.16
C ASP A 283 -44.68 -35.37 -14.80
N SER A 284 -43.81 -36.19 -15.39
CA SER A 284 -42.35 -36.02 -15.24
C SER A 284 -41.89 -34.66 -15.77
N LEU A 285 -42.41 -34.21 -16.91
CA LEU A 285 -42.10 -32.89 -17.46
C LEU A 285 -42.57 -31.77 -16.51
N SER A 286 -43.80 -31.85 -15.98
CA SER A 286 -44.33 -30.86 -15.04
C SER A 286 -43.44 -30.72 -13.81
N ARG A 287 -43.00 -31.85 -13.23
CA ARG A 287 -42.12 -31.85 -12.05
C ARG A 287 -40.77 -31.19 -12.32
N VAL A 288 -40.19 -31.39 -13.49
CA VAL A 288 -38.91 -30.76 -13.87
C VAL A 288 -39.07 -29.26 -14.13
N LEU A 289 -40.23 -28.81 -14.61
CA LEU A 289 -40.51 -27.39 -14.84
C LEU A 289 -40.86 -26.64 -13.54
N GLU A 290 -41.40 -27.33 -12.54
CA GLU A 290 -41.73 -26.78 -11.22
C GLU A 290 -40.52 -26.74 -10.26
N SER A 291 -39.44 -27.48 -10.57
CA SER A 291 -38.19 -27.52 -9.79
C SER A 291 -37.19 -26.44 -10.17
#